data_AF-A0A4Y8I3C8-F1
#
_entry.id   AF-A0A4Y8I3C8-F1
#
_cell.length_a   1.000
_cell.length_b   1.000
_cell.length_c   1.000
_cell.angle_alpha   90.00
_cell.angle_beta   90.00
_cell.angle_gamma   90.00
#
_symmetry.space_group_name_H-M   'P 1'
#
loop_
_entity.id
_entity.type
_entity.pdbx_description
1 polymer ?
#
loop_
_entity_poly.entity_id
_entity_poly.type
_entity_poly.pdbx_seq_one_letter_code
_entity_poly.pdbx_strand_id
1 'polypeptide(L)'
;MGRASLIAVLGFIVIFGMVRQNINRTSEASSLNSSIFTETVLARHVTNIAVNYIMSIHSETGVNNENFTNNNFLDGSYNASITSLGYDSTLDFDTLQILVTGTYQDESHTTRVQFISKSILIPRITASIAVESDCTLFNFNGQPQIIGIDMLMDGSGENPNGTNLAGLTLSNTDDSLRFTTVFTDSLWVQGNPIVEVNTDTPIVNLADLIAYYAQIADLDYPNGGSNDDDLGSKDNPIVVYSNGDFLLRGSSTGYGVLAINGSFTMRGTPTWYGLIIASGGESLLIDATNGTPTIYGALHIGATVTQLDLRGFANIFYSSEAIDMVRLDITRRGLDRRMITEKIWYE
;
A
#
# COMPACT_ATOMS: atom_id res chain seq x y z
N MET A 1 41.45 -85.18 12.28
CA MET A 1 40.37 -84.27 11.85
C MET A 1 40.35 -82.89 12.56
N GLY A 2 41.00 -82.70 13.72
CA GLY A 2 40.93 -81.42 14.46
C GLY A 2 41.68 -80.20 13.89
N ARG A 3 42.61 -80.36 12.94
CA ARG A 3 43.32 -79.21 12.33
C ARG A 3 42.46 -78.46 11.31
N ALA A 4 41.59 -79.17 10.59
CA ALA A 4 40.69 -78.55 9.61
C ALA A 4 39.56 -77.75 10.28
N SER A 5 39.04 -78.22 11.43
CA SER A 5 38.02 -77.50 12.19
C SER A 5 38.56 -76.19 12.79
N LEU A 6 39.82 -76.16 13.24
CA LEU A 6 40.44 -74.94 13.77
C LEU A 6 40.59 -73.85 12.70
N ILE A 7 41.01 -74.24 11.49
CA ILE A 7 41.14 -73.32 10.34
C ILE A 7 39.76 -72.77 9.94
N ALA A 8 38.74 -73.63 9.92
CA ALA A 8 37.37 -73.19 9.63
C ALA A 8 36.86 -72.18 10.67
N VAL A 9 37.04 -72.45 11.97
CA VAL A 9 36.61 -71.54 13.05
C VAL A 9 37.34 -70.20 12.98
N LEU A 10 38.65 -70.19 12.74
CA LEU A 10 39.43 -68.95 12.56
C LEU A 10 38.98 -68.17 11.31
N GLY A 11 38.71 -68.86 10.21
CA GLY A 11 38.16 -68.25 8.99
C GLY A 11 36.81 -67.58 9.25
N PHE A 12 35.91 -68.24 9.98
CA PHE A 12 34.62 -67.66 10.37
C PHE A 12 34.79 -66.43 11.27
N ILE A 13 35.70 -66.46 12.26
CA ILE A 13 35.95 -65.31 13.14
C ILE A 13 36.40 -64.08 12.34
N VAL A 14 37.31 -64.25 11.37
CA VAL A 14 37.78 -63.14 10.53
C VAL A 14 36.66 -62.60 9.64
N ILE A 15 35.89 -63.49 9.00
CA ILE A 15 34.76 -63.09 8.14
C ILE A 15 33.69 -62.34 8.96
N PHE A 16 33.27 -62.88 10.11
CA PHE A 16 32.31 -62.20 10.99
C PHE A 16 32.84 -60.88 11.54
N GLY A 17 34.16 -60.79 11.82
CA GLY A 17 34.81 -59.54 12.20
C GLY A 17 34.71 -58.46 11.12
N MET A 18 35.03 -58.81 9.86
CA MET A 18 34.91 -57.90 8.71
C MET A 18 33.45 -57.49 8.46
N VAL A 19 32.51 -58.44 8.55
CA VAL A 19 31.08 -58.15 8.39
C VAL A 19 30.60 -57.19 9.49
N ARG A 20 30.97 -57.42 10.75
CA ARG A 20 30.62 -56.52 11.86
C ARG A 20 31.20 -55.11 11.68
N GLN A 21 32.44 -55.01 11.22
CA GLN A 21 33.07 -53.72 10.93
C GLN A 21 32.36 -52.97 9.80
N ASN A 22 31.96 -53.68 8.74
CA ASN A 22 31.18 -53.08 7.65
C ASN A 22 29.78 -52.65 8.11
N ILE A 23 29.09 -53.46 8.93
CA ILE A 23 27.78 -53.10 9.48
C ILE A 23 27.88 -51.84 10.36
N ASN A 24 28.91 -51.75 11.23
CA ASN A 24 29.11 -50.57 12.06
C ASN A 24 29.35 -49.30 11.22
N ARG A 25 30.20 -49.37 10.19
CA ARG A 25 30.45 -48.23 9.29
C ARG A 25 29.19 -47.81 8.53
N THR A 26 28.41 -48.78 8.04
CA THR A 26 27.13 -48.49 7.37
C THR A 26 26.12 -47.87 8.33
N SER A 27 26.07 -48.34 9.58
CA SER A 27 25.19 -47.78 10.62
C SER A 27 25.57 -46.34 10.98
N GLU A 28 26.87 -46.07 11.14
CA GLU A 28 27.39 -44.71 11.40
C GLU A 28 27.07 -43.77 10.22
N ALA A 29 27.34 -44.20 8.98
CA ALA A 29 27.01 -43.42 7.79
C ALA A 29 25.50 -43.18 7.64
N SER A 30 24.67 -44.19 7.94
CA SER A 30 23.21 -44.07 7.93
C SER A 30 22.72 -43.08 8.99
N SER A 31 23.30 -43.11 10.20
CA SER A 31 22.97 -42.17 11.27
C SER A 31 23.36 -40.74 10.90
N LEU A 32 24.55 -40.54 10.32
CA LEU A 32 25.01 -39.22 9.89
C LEU A 32 24.14 -38.65 8.77
N ASN A 33 23.85 -39.46 7.74
CA ASN A 33 22.95 -39.05 6.66
C ASN A 33 21.54 -38.71 7.17
N SER A 34 21.04 -39.45 8.16
CA SER A 34 19.76 -39.13 8.80
C SER A 34 19.82 -37.82 9.60
N SER A 35 20.95 -37.51 10.26
CA SER A 35 21.14 -36.23 10.97
C SER A 35 21.15 -35.07 9.99
N ILE A 36 22.01 -35.13 8.97
CA ILE A 36 22.13 -34.10 7.93
C ILE A 36 20.80 -33.87 7.23
N PHE A 37 20.08 -34.94 6.88
CA PHE A 37 18.75 -34.82 6.29
C PHE A 37 17.77 -34.09 7.22
N THR A 38 17.77 -34.43 8.51
CA THR A 38 16.92 -33.78 9.51
C THR A 38 17.28 -32.31 9.67
N GLU A 39 18.57 -31.98 9.78
CA GLU A 39 19.08 -30.61 9.89
C GLU A 39 18.74 -29.79 8.64
N THR A 40 18.87 -30.36 7.44
CA THR A 40 18.47 -29.72 6.17
C THR A 40 16.96 -29.43 6.14
N VAL A 41 16.13 -30.37 6.57
CA VAL A 41 14.67 -30.18 6.63
C VAL A 41 14.31 -29.09 7.64
N LEU A 42 14.97 -29.05 8.79
CA LEU A 42 14.75 -28.03 9.81
C LEU A 42 15.24 -26.65 9.34
N ALA A 43 16.39 -26.57 8.66
CA ALA A 43 16.85 -25.33 8.03
C ALA A 43 15.83 -24.79 7.02
N ARG A 44 15.28 -25.66 6.15
CA ARG A 44 14.18 -25.28 5.23
C ARG A 44 12.95 -24.77 5.97
N HIS A 45 12.58 -25.43 7.07
CA HIS A 45 11.43 -25.02 7.87
C HIS A 45 11.63 -23.64 8.52
N VAL A 46 12.82 -23.40 9.10
CA VAL A 46 13.25 -22.09 9.61
C VAL A 46 13.13 -21.02 8.51
N THR A 47 13.69 -21.29 7.32
CA THR A 47 13.63 -20.37 6.18
C THR A 47 12.19 -20.05 5.77
N ASN A 48 11.33 -21.06 5.61
CA ASN A 48 9.95 -20.86 5.17
C ASN A 48 9.10 -20.09 6.19
N ILE A 49 9.30 -20.35 7.49
CA ILE A 49 8.60 -19.57 8.53
C ILE A 49 9.13 -18.14 8.56
N ALA A 50 10.44 -17.94 8.45
CA ALA A 50 11.03 -16.61 8.38
C ALA A 50 10.50 -15.82 7.17
N VAL A 51 10.35 -16.43 5.99
CA VAL A 51 9.69 -15.81 4.83
C VAL A 51 8.29 -15.29 5.20
N ASN A 52 7.46 -16.13 5.82
CA ASN A 52 6.10 -15.73 6.20
C ASN A 52 6.09 -14.63 7.28
N TYR A 53 7.04 -14.68 8.22
CA TYR A 53 7.21 -13.64 9.22
C TYR A 53 7.58 -12.29 8.59
N ILE A 54 8.54 -12.25 7.67
CA ILE A 54 8.92 -11.02 6.95
C ILE A 54 7.76 -10.51 6.10
N MET A 55 7.00 -11.40 5.44
CA MET A 55 5.78 -11.01 4.73
C MET A 55 4.73 -10.38 5.67
N SER A 56 4.57 -10.90 6.89
CA SER A 56 3.66 -10.31 7.89
C SER A 56 4.11 -8.92 8.30
N ILE A 57 5.40 -8.73 8.60
CA ILE A 57 5.96 -7.42 8.92
C ILE A 57 5.69 -6.44 7.77
N HIS A 58 5.97 -6.84 6.52
CA HIS A 58 5.71 -6.00 5.36
C HIS A 58 4.23 -5.66 5.21
N SER A 59 3.33 -6.63 5.41
CA SER A 59 1.89 -6.42 5.32
C SER A 59 1.37 -5.46 6.41
N GLU A 60 1.99 -5.47 7.60
CA GLU A 60 1.58 -4.61 8.72
C GLU A 60 2.16 -3.19 8.65
N THR A 61 3.37 -3.04 8.13
CA THR A 61 4.15 -1.80 8.24
C THR A 61 4.50 -1.15 6.90
N GLY A 62 4.40 -1.88 5.80
CA GLY A 62 4.80 -1.43 4.46
C GLY A 62 6.32 -1.37 4.24
N VAL A 63 7.11 -1.79 5.23
CA VAL A 63 8.57 -1.77 5.20
C VAL A 63 9.10 -2.49 3.96
N ASN A 64 9.97 -1.83 3.22
CA ASN A 64 10.67 -2.37 2.06
C ASN A 64 12.15 -1.99 2.11
N ASN A 65 13.00 -2.68 1.35
CA ASN A 65 14.45 -2.42 1.28
C ASN A 65 15.19 -2.53 2.64
N GLU A 66 14.73 -3.43 3.51
CA GLU A 66 15.33 -3.67 4.82
C GLU A 66 15.92 -5.08 4.97
N ASN A 67 16.87 -5.20 5.91
CA ASN A 67 17.48 -6.46 6.30
C ASN A 67 17.01 -6.85 7.71
N PHE A 68 16.73 -8.13 7.91
CA PHE A 68 16.28 -8.70 9.17
C PHE A 68 17.20 -9.85 9.55
N THR A 69 17.58 -9.90 10.82
CA THR A 69 18.40 -10.99 11.34
C THR A 69 17.89 -11.43 12.70
N ASN A 70 17.78 -12.73 12.91
CA ASN A 70 17.51 -13.28 14.24
C ASN A 70 18.38 -14.52 14.46
N ASN A 71 19.22 -14.46 15.50
CA ASN A 71 20.15 -15.55 15.86
C ASN A 71 19.52 -16.64 16.74
N ASN A 72 18.26 -16.46 17.15
CA ASN A 72 17.54 -17.41 18.00
C ASN A 72 16.07 -17.52 17.54
N PHE A 73 15.86 -18.15 16.40
CA PHE A 73 14.55 -18.35 15.79
C PHE A 73 14.28 -19.83 15.56
N LEU A 74 13.34 -20.40 16.34
CA LEU A 74 12.97 -21.83 16.28
C LEU A 74 14.17 -22.78 16.43
N ASP A 75 15.03 -22.52 17.43
CA ASP A 75 16.29 -23.25 17.68
C ASP A 75 17.34 -23.14 16.55
N GLY A 76 17.09 -22.27 15.57
CA GLY A 76 18.03 -21.90 14.51
C GLY A 76 18.24 -20.40 14.41
N SER A 77 18.64 -19.94 13.23
CA SER A 77 18.80 -18.52 12.92
C SER A 77 18.38 -18.21 11.49
N TYR A 78 18.10 -16.95 11.19
CA TYR A 78 17.91 -16.51 9.82
C TYR A 78 18.54 -15.13 9.56
N ASN A 79 18.91 -14.92 8.31
CA ASN A 79 19.18 -13.61 7.72
C ASN A 79 18.24 -13.43 6.52
N ALA A 80 17.52 -12.32 6.48
CA ALA A 80 16.53 -12.03 5.46
C ALA A 80 16.69 -10.61 4.93
N SER A 81 16.30 -10.39 3.69
CA SER A 81 16.18 -9.06 3.09
C SER A 81 14.90 -8.96 2.30
N ILE A 82 14.20 -7.84 2.41
CA ILE A 82 13.12 -7.44 1.51
C ILE A 82 13.63 -6.36 0.57
N THR A 83 13.37 -6.46 -0.73
CA THR A 83 13.86 -5.49 -1.72
C THR A 83 12.76 -5.16 -2.72
N SER A 84 12.60 -3.88 -3.05
CA SER A 84 11.70 -3.47 -4.12
C SER A 84 12.33 -3.72 -5.48
N LEU A 85 11.60 -4.42 -6.35
CA LEU A 85 11.99 -4.70 -7.73
C LEU A 85 11.40 -3.66 -8.70
N GLY A 86 10.29 -3.01 -8.32
CA GLY A 86 9.64 -1.98 -9.12
C GLY A 86 8.26 -1.61 -8.58
N TYR A 87 7.77 -0.46 -9.02
CA TYR A 87 6.43 0.05 -8.74
C TYR A 87 5.68 0.23 -10.06
N ASP A 88 4.46 -0.30 -10.14
CA ASP A 88 3.54 -0.05 -11.25
C ASP A 88 2.56 1.06 -10.85
N SER A 89 2.77 2.26 -11.39
CA SER A 89 1.92 3.42 -11.12
C SER A 89 0.51 3.30 -11.71
N THR A 90 0.30 2.42 -12.69
CA THR A 90 -1.00 2.26 -13.33
C THR A 90 -1.92 1.40 -12.49
N LEU A 91 -1.39 0.33 -11.88
CA LEU A 91 -2.13 -0.62 -11.07
C LEU A 91 -1.96 -0.40 -9.56
N ASP A 92 -1.06 0.53 -9.19
CA ASP A 92 -0.72 0.93 -7.83
C ASP A 92 -0.27 -0.26 -6.97
N PHE A 93 0.69 -1.02 -7.46
CA PHE A 93 1.32 -2.10 -6.69
C PHE A 93 2.83 -2.04 -6.75
N ASP A 94 3.44 -2.57 -5.70
CA ASP A 94 4.87 -2.82 -5.61
C ASP A 94 5.17 -4.30 -5.89
N THR A 95 6.16 -4.55 -6.72
CA THR A 95 6.75 -5.87 -6.88
C THR A 95 7.95 -5.99 -5.95
N LEU A 96 7.89 -6.91 -5.00
CA LEU A 96 8.90 -7.07 -3.96
C LEU A 96 9.52 -8.46 -4.01
N GLN A 97 10.76 -8.55 -3.53
CA GLN A 97 11.48 -9.80 -3.34
C GLN A 97 11.90 -9.96 -1.89
N ILE A 98 11.61 -11.12 -1.31
CA ILE A 98 12.19 -11.60 -0.07
C ILE A 98 13.25 -12.64 -0.39
N LEU A 99 14.45 -12.46 0.15
CA LEU A 99 15.52 -13.45 0.16
C LEU A 99 15.78 -13.82 1.62
N VAL A 100 15.68 -15.11 1.97
CA VAL A 100 15.93 -15.59 3.33
C VAL A 100 16.91 -16.73 3.30
N THR A 101 17.94 -16.67 4.14
CA THR A 101 18.84 -17.77 4.45
C THR A 101 18.63 -18.18 5.91
N GLY A 102 18.00 -19.33 6.12
CA GLY A 102 17.83 -19.96 7.43
C GLY A 102 18.95 -20.97 7.69
N THR A 103 19.41 -21.05 8.94
CA THR A 103 20.45 -21.97 9.39
C THR A 103 19.96 -22.73 10.62
N TYR A 104 20.14 -24.05 10.62
CA TYR A 104 19.87 -24.91 11.77
C TYR A 104 21.07 -25.83 11.98
N GLN A 105 21.75 -25.68 13.13
CA GLN A 105 23.07 -26.29 13.36
C GLN A 105 24.06 -25.89 12.24
N ASP A 106 24.64 -26.86 11.52
CA ASP A 106 25.64 -26.64 10.48
C ASP A 106 25.03 -26.54 9.06
N GLU A 107 23.72 -26.78 8.92
CA GLU A 107 23.02 -26.76 7.63
C GLU A 107 22.29 -25.44 7.40
N SER A 108 22.32 -24.97 6.14
CA SER A 108 21.65 -23.74 5.73
C SER A 108 20.81 -23.93 4.48
N HIS A 109 19.73 -23.16 4.37
CA HIS A 109 18.87 -23.15 3.21
C HIS A 109 18.46 -21.73 2.85
N THR A 110 18.59 -21.38 1.56
CA THR A 110 18.18 -20.08 1.05
C THR A 110 16.94 -20.23 0.19
N THR A 111 15.93 -19.40 0.43
CA THR A 111 14.71 -19.33 -0.36
C THR A 111 14.50 -17.91 -0.87
N ARG A 112 14.00 -17.80 -2.10
CA ARG A 112 13.61 -16.53 -2.71
C ARG A 112 12.12 -16.54 -3.01
N VAL A 113 11.46 -15.44 -2.65
CA VAL A 113 10.03 -15.23 -2.93
C VAL A 113 9.85 -13.88 -3.57
N GLN A 114 9.09 -13.81 -4.65
CA GLN A 114 8.58 -12.55 -5.17
C GLN A 114 7.08 -12.45 -4.88
N PHE A 115 6.61 -11.26 -4.58
CA PHE A 115 5.20 -11.03 -4.33
C PHE A 115 4.79 -9.62 -4.74
N ILE A 116 3.50 -9.48 -5.04
CA ILE A 116 2.88 -8.20 -5.38
C ILE A 116 2.17 -7.68 -4.12
N SER A 117 2.40 -6.42 -3.81
CA SER A 117 1.89 -5.76 -2.61
C SER A 117 1.18 -4.45 -2.99
N LYS A 118 0.01 -4.20 -2.42
CA LYS A 118 -0.77 -2.97 -2.64
C LYS A 118 -1.09 -2.30 -1.31
N SER A 119 -0.90 -0.98 -1.26
CA SER A 119 -1.25 -0.17 -0.09
C SER A 119 -2.75 -0.24 0.16
N ILE A 120 -3.13 -0.39 1.43
CA ILE A 120 -4.53 -0.35 1.87
C ILE A 120 -4.95 1.08 2.19
N LEU A 121 -4.04 1.89 2.75
CA LEU A 121 -4.37 3.25 3.22
C LEU A 121 -4.47 4.26 2.09
N ILE A 122 -3.63 4.13 1.06
CA ILE A 122 -3.68 5.01 -0.10
C ILE A 122 -4.48 4.28 -1.18
N PRO A 123 -5.70 4.74 -1.48
CA PRO A 123 -6.48 4.16 -2.56
C PRO A 123 -5.84 4.55 -3.90
N ARG A 124 -6.12 3.75 -4.93
CA ARG A 124 -5.68 4.09 -6.27
C ARG A 124 -6.31 5.42 -6.69
N ILE A 125 -5.47 6.37 -7.08
CA ILE A 125 -5.92 7.67 -7.58
C ILE A 125 -6.12 7.56 -9.08
N THR A 126 -7.37 7.69 -9.52
CA THR A 126 -7.76 7.56 -10.94
C THR A 126 -8.02 8.90 -11.63
N ALA A 127 -8.23 9.96 -10.84
CA ALA A 127 -8.54 11.30 -11.31
C ALA A 127 -8.21 12.36 -10.25
N SER A 128 -8.30 13.64 -10.62
CA SER A 128 -8.26 14.74 -9.65
C SER A 128 -9.46 14.70 -8.68
N ILE A 129 -10.63 14.27 -9.17
CA ILE A 129 -11.80 13.93 -8.35
C ILE A 129 -12.29 12.53 -8.73
N ALA A 130 -12.39 11.65 -7.75
CA ALA A 130 -13.05 10.36 -7.87
C ALA A 130 -14.35 10.36 -7.06
N VAL A 131 -15.45 9.95 -7.69
CA VAL A 131 -16.76 9.85 -7.03
C VAL A 131 -17.29 8.42 -7.08
N GLU A 132 -17.39 7.81 -5.91
CA GLU A 132 -17.99 6.50 -5.66
C GLU A 132 -19.45 6.66 -5.22
N SER A 133 -20.37 6.77 -6.19
CA SER A 133 -21.80 7.00 -5.94
C SER A 133 -22.70 6.34 -6.97
N ASP A 134 -23.90 5.93 -6.55
CA ASP A 134 -24.93 5.39 -7.45
C ASP A 134 -25.52 6.51 -8.32
N CYS A 135 -25.64 7.71 -7.74
CA CYS A 135 -26.11 8.91 -8.40
C CYS A 135 -25.26 10.11 -8.01
N THR A 136 -24.74 10.84 -9.01
CA THR A 136 -23.97 12.05 -8.76
C THR A 136 -24.72 13.29 -9.26
N LEU A 137 -24.79 14.33 -8.43
CA LEU A 137 -25.36 15.61 -8.79
C LEU A 137 -24.26 16.66 -8.77
N PHE A 138 -24.04 17.34 -9.90
CA PHE A 138 -23.07 18.41 -9.95
C PHE A 138 -23.77 19.77 -10.07
N ASN A 139 -23.34 20.70 -9.23
CA ASN A 139 -23.72 22.10 -9.31
C ASN A 139 -22.46 22.94 -9.51
N PHE A 140 -22.32 23.53 -10.69
CA PHE A 140 -21.23 24.43 -11.03
C PHE A 140 -21.77 25.86 -11.06
N ASN A 141 -21.37 26.68 -10.09
CA ASN A 141 -21.75 28.08 -10.04
C ASN A 141 -20.51 28.98 -10.03
N GLY A 142 -19.93 29.19 -11.20
CA GLY A 142 -18.70 29.96 -11.36
C GLY A 142 -17.83 29.40 -12.48
N GLN A 143 -16.52 29.47 -12.30
CA GLN A 143 -15.50 28.91 -13.19
C GLN A 143 -14.49 28.08 -12.38
N PRO A 144 -14.93 27.01 -11.70
CA PRO A 144 -14.00 26.14 -11.01
C PRO A 144 -13.13 25.39 -12.01
N GLN A 145 -11.96 24.94 -11.58
CA GLN A 145 -11.04 24.14 -12.36
C GLN A 145 -10.86 22.77 -11.71
N ILE A 146 -11.08 21.73 -12.49
CA ILE A 146 -10.85 20.32 -12.17
C ILE A 146 -9.84 19.83 -13.19
N ILE A 147 -8.58 19.65 -12.81
CA ILE A 147 -7.50 19.34 -13.73
C ILE A 147 -6.84 18.03 -13.32
N GLY A 148 -7.02 17.00 -14.14
CA GLY A 148 -6.36 15.69 -14.04
C GLY A 148 -4.93 15.68 -14.61
N ILE A 149 -4.49 16.76 -15.25
CA ILE A 149 -3.08 16.96 -15.62
C ILE A 149 -2.27 17.02 -14.33
N ASP A 150 -1.13 16.35 -14.29
CA ASP A 150 -0.28 16.30 -13.11
C ASP A 150 0.40 17.65 -12.90
N MET A 151 0.07 18.35 -11.81
CA MET A 151 0.57 19.68 -11.47
C MET A 151 1.59 19.61 -10.34
N LEU A 152 2.62 20.43 -10.42
CA LEU A 152 3.62 20.59 -9.35
C LEU A 152 3.02 21.32 -8.14
N MET A 153 3.41 20.91 -6.93
CA MET A 153 2.90 21.50 -5.68
C MET A 153 3.28 22.97 -5.50
N ASP A 154 4.33 23.43 -6.17
CA ASP A 154 4.78 24.83 -6.13
C ASP A 154 3.96 25.76 -7.05
N GLY A 155 3.01 25.21 -7.81
CA GLY A 155 2.18 25.96 -8.75
C GLY A 155 2.91 26.41 -10.02
N SER A 156 4.12 25.92 -10.29
CA SER A 156 4.91 26.30 -11.47
C SER A 156 4.37 25.71 -12.79
N GLY A 157 3.43 24.76 -12.72
CA GLY A 157 2.71 24.22 -13.88
C GLY A 157 2.62 22.69 -13.86
N GLU A 158 2.54 22.11 -15.04
CA GLU A 158 2.52 20.66 -15.26
C GLU A 158 3.85 20.01 -14.85
N ASN A 159 3.78 18.88 -14.17
CA ASN A 159 4.91 18.03 -13.86
C ASN A 159 5.38 17.31 -15.13
N PRO A 160 6.58 17.61 -15.67
CA PRO A 160 7.03 17.05 -16.93
C PRO A 160 7.29 15.53 -16.88
N ASN A 161 7.43 14.97 -15.67
CA ASN A 161 7.63 13.54 -15.45
C ASN A 161 6.33 12.84 -14.96
N GLY A 162 5.26 13.62 -14.82
CA GLY A 162 3.97 13.19 -14.34
C GLY A 162 3.21 12.33 -15.35
N THR A 163 2.31 11.49 -14.84
CA THR A 163 1.29 10.87 -15.69
C THR A 163 -0.02 11.60 -15.49
N ASN A 164 -0.54 12.16 -16.58
CA ASN A 164 -1.84 12.82 -16.56
C ASN A 164 -2.94 11.78 -16.37
N LEU A 165 -3.87 12.09 -15.47
CA LEU A 165 -5.04 11.28 -15.15
C LEU A 165 -6.31 11.92 -15.70
N ALA A 166 -7.45 11.28 -15.43
CA ALA A 166 -8.72 11.88 -15.73
C ALA A 166 -9.00 13.12 -14.86
N GLY A 167 -9.77 14.07 -15.38
CA GLY A 167 -10.26 15.18 -14.56
C GLY A 167 -11.20 14.65 -13.49
N LEU A 168 -12.16 13.82 -13.91
CA LEU A 168 -13.20 13.25 -13.07
C LEU A 168 -13.35 11.76 -13.36
N THR A 169 -13.42 10.93 -12.31
CA THR A 169 -13.85 9.52 -12.42
C THR A 169 -15.15 9.30 -11.65
N LEU A 170 -16.07 8.54 -12.25
CA LEU A 170 -17.40 8.25 -11.71
C LEU A 170 -17.68 6.76 -11.73
N SER A 171 -18.31 6.21 -10.69
CA SER A 171 -18.67 4.78 -10.67
C SER A 171 -19.78 4.40 -11.65
N ASN A 172 -20.70 5.32 -11.98
CA ASN A 172 -21.84 5.06 -12.85
C ASN A 172 -21.55 5.49 -14.31
N THR A 173 -21.68 4.54 -15.24
CA THR A 173 -21.51 4.79 -16.69
C THR A 173 -22.47 5.84 -17.24
N ASP A 174 -23.73 5.87 -16.79
CA ASP A 174 -24.72 6.83 -17.26
C ASP A 174 -24.36 8.26 -16.84
N ASP A 175 -23.85 8.42 -15.60
CA ASP A 175 -23.34 9.71 -15.12
C ASP A 175 -22.10 10.13 -15.91
N SER A 176 -21.17 9.20 -16.18
CA SER A 176 -19.98 9.48 -17.00
C SER A 176 -20.34 9.97 -18.40
N LEU A 177 -21.29 9.34 -19.07
CA LEU A 177 -21.77 9.76 -20.40
C LEU A 177 -22.42 11.15 -20.36
N ARG A 178 -23.25 11.41 -19.34
CA ARG A 178 -23.89 12.71 -19.11
C ARG A 178 -22.83 13.80 -18.93
N PHE A 179 -21.84 13.59 -18.06
CA PHE A 179 -20.81 14.59 -17.78
C PHE A 179 -19.79 14.76 -18.88
N THR A 180 -19.46 13.69 -19.61
CA THR A 180 -18.62 13.79 -20.81
C THR A 180 -19.25 14.75 -21.81
N THR A 181 -20.57 14.65 -22.02
CA THR A 181 -21.30 15.56 -22.92
C THR A 181 -21.30 17.00 -22.41
N VAL A 182 -21.46 17.19 -21.10
CA VAL A 182 -21.46 18.53 -20.46
C VAL A 182 -20.10 19.20 -20.53
N PHE A 183 -19.00 18.43 -20.42
CA PHE A 183 -17.63 18.97 -20.37
C PHE A 183 -16.86 18.81 -21.67
N THR A 184 -17.48 18.32 -22.74
CA THR A 184 -16.87 18.34 -24.07
C THR A 184 -16.49 19.80 -24.38
N ASP A 185 -15.20 20.07 -24.57
CA ASP A 185 -14.62 21.41 -24.80
C ASP A 185 -14.60 22.37 -23.59
N SER A 186 -14.87 21.88 -22.39
CA SER A 186 -14.77 22.70 -21.17
C SER A 186 -13.32 23.00 -20.81
N LEU A 187 -13.02 24.26 -20.48
CA LEU A 187 -11.75 24.63 -19.84
C LEU A 187 -11.78 24.39 -18.31
N TRP A 188 -12.96 24.10 -17.76
CA TRP A 188 -13.20 23.88 -16.33
C TRP A 188 -12.87 22.46 -15.89
N VAL A 189 -12.92 21.49 -16.81
CA VAL A 189 -12.54 20.10 -16.54
C VAL A 189 -11.54 19.68 -17.59
N GLN A 190 -10.33 19.33 -17.17
CA GLN A 190 -9.23 18.92 -18.04
C GLN A 190 -8.62 17.63 -17.52
N GLY A 191 -8.03 16.84 -18.40
CA GLY A 191 -7.47 15.53 -18.09
C GLY A 191 -7.43 14.64 -19.32
N ASN A 192 -6.84 13.47 -19.21
CA ASN A 192 -6.82 12.49 -20.28
C ASN A 192 -7.26 11.10 -19.79
N PRO A 193 -8.54 10.72 -19.95
CA PRO A 193 -9.65 11.50 -20.57
C PRO A 193 -10.19 12.61 -19.64
N ILE A 194 -11.12 13.46 -20.11
CA ILE A 194 -11.73 14.51 -19.26
C ILE A 194 -12.57 13.87 -18.14
N VAL A 195 -13.41 12.91 -18.51
CA VAL A 195 -14.23 12.11 -17.61
C VAL A 195 -14.01 10.63 -17.93
N GLU A 196 -13.88 9.79 -16.90
CA GLU A 196 -13.75 8.34 -17.04
C GLU A 196 -14.75 7.61 -16.14
N VAL A 197 -15.10 6.37 -16.50
CA VAL A 197 -15.80 5.47 -15.59
C VAL A 197 -14.77 4.80 -14.68
N ASN A 198 -14.92 4.94 -13.38
CA ASN A 198 -14.09 4.23 -12.43
C ASN A 198 -14.43 2.73 -12.49
N THR A 199 -13.54 1.95 -13.09
CA THR A 199 -13.63 0.48 -13.15
C THR A 199 -12.77 -0.19 -12.09
N ASP A 200 -12.07 0.59 -11.26
CA ASP A 200 -11.27 0.05 -10.17
C ASP A 200 -12.19 -0.60 -9.14
N THR A 201 -11.84 -1.82 -8.74
CA THR A 201 -12.50 -2.48 -7.61
C THR A 201 -11.65 -2.20 -6.38
N PRO A 202 -12.08 -1.30 -5.48
CA PRO A 202 -11.26 -0.95 -4.34
C PRO A 202 -11.08 -2.18 -3.43
N ILE A 203 -9.88 -2.33 -2.87
CA ILE A 203 -9.57 -3.42 -1.93
C ILE A 203 -10.41 -3.27 -0.66
N VAL A 204 -10.55 -2.03 -0.21
CA VAL A 204 -11.27 -1.63 0.99
C VAL A 204 -12.26 -0.57 0.57
N ASN A 205 -13.52 -0.70 1.01
CA ASN A 205 -14.52 0.32 0.72
C ASN A 205 -14.14 1.66 1.39
N LEU A 206 -14.69 2.76 0.89
CA LEU A 206 -14.30 4.09 1.36
C LEU A 206 -14.58 4.31 2.86
N ALA A 207 -15.65 3.73 3.40
CA ALA A 207 -16.03 3.88 4.81
C ALA A 207 -15.04 3.18 5.76
N ASP A 208 -14.63 1.96 5.42
CA ASP A 208 -13.61 1.18 6.13
C ASP A 208 -12.25 1.86 6.03
N LEU A 209 -11.94 2.46 4.86
CA LEU A 209 -10.73 3.24 4.67
C LEU A 209 -10.67 4.45 5.62
N ILE A 210 -11.76 5.21 5.72
CA ILE A 210 -11.87 6.33 6.68
C ILE A 210 -11.74 5.83 8.12
N ALA A 211 -12.32 4.66 8.46
CA ALA A 211 -12.17 4.06 9.78
C ALA A 211 -10.71 3.67 10.08
N TYR A 212 -9.93 3.25 9.09
CA TYR A 212 -8.49 3.06 9.26
C TYR A 212 -7.76 4.37 9.50
N TYR A 213 -8.08 5.44 8.77
CA TYR A 213 -7.49 6.77 9.00
C TYR A 213 -7.78 7.30 10.41
N ALA A 214 -8.96 7.05 10.96
CA ALA A 214 -9.30 7.40 12.34
C ALA A 214 -8.34 6.77 13.38
N GLN A 215 -7.80 5.57 13.11
CA GLN A 215 -6.88 4.88 14.03
C GLN A 215 -5.46 5.46 14.01
N ILE A 216 -5.09 6.18 12.95
CA ILE A 216 -3.74 6.72 12.73
C ILE A 216 -3.71 8.26 12.65
N ALA A 217 -4.85 8.90 12.95
CA ALA A 217 -5.01 10.34 12.87
C ALA A 217 -4.09 11.06 13.86
N ASP A 218 -3.41 12.09 13.39
CA ASP A 218 -2.63 13.01 14.22
C ASP A 218 -3.56 14.05 14.88
N LEU A 219 -4.63 14.43 14.18
CA LEU A 219 -5.67 15.34 14.68
C LEU A 219 -7.05 14.75 14.44
N ASP A 220 -7.91 14.83 15.46
CA ASP A 220 -9.30 14.36 15.41
C ASP A 220 -10.25 15.53 15.70
N TYR A 221 -11.21 15.73 14.80
CA TYR A 221 -12.26 16.73 14.90
C TYR A 221 -13.63 16.09 15.14
N PRO A 222 -14.43 16.63 16.07
CA PRO A 222 -15.81 16.20 16.24
C PRO A 222 -16.67 16.68 15.06
N ASN A 223 -17.88 16.12 14.94
CA ASN A 223 -18.89 16.57 13.98
C ASN A 223 -19.12 18.10 14.05
N GLY A 224 -19.11 18.75 12.88
CA GLY A 224 -19.18 20.21 12.76
C GLY A 224 -17.85 20.90 13.06
N GLY A 225 -16.74 20.14 13.07
CA GLY A 225 -15.40 20.66 13.24
C GLY A 225 -15.06 21.70 12.19
N SER A 226 -14.28 22.71 12.57
CA SER A 226 -13.79 23.72 11.64
C SER A 226 -12.36 24.10 11.95
N ASN A 227 -11.57 24.37 10.92
CA ASN A 227 -10.19 24.80 11.05
C ASN A 227 -9.87 25.97 10.11
N ASP A 228 -9.18 26.98 10.63
CA ASP A 228 -8.64 28.13 9.89
C ASP A 228 -7.13 28.32 10.05
N ASP A 229 -6.45 27.44 10.79
CA ASP A 229 -4.99 27.41 10.98
C ASP A 229 -4.30 26.45 9.99
N ASP A 230 -2.98 26.53 9.87
CA ASP A 230 -2.20 25.61 9.04
C ASP A 230 -2.17 24.19 9.65
N LEU A 231 -2.25 23.17 8.80
CA LEU A 231 -2.35 21.75 9.16
C LEU A 231 -1.19 20.96 8.55
N GLY A 232 -0.13 20.76 9.33
CA GLY A 232 1.08 20.06 8.86
C GLY A 232 1.97 20.93 7.97
N SER A 233 2.92 20.29 7.31
CA SER A 233 3.88 20.94 6.41
C SER A 233 4.35 19.97 5.34
N LYS A 234 5.02 20.45 4.27
CA LYS A 234 5.59 19.57 3.22
C LYS A 234 6.50 18.47 3.79
N ASP A 235 7.32 18.79 4.79
CA ASP A 235 8.27 17.84 5.38
C ASP A 235 7.65 16.98 6.49
N ASN A 236 6.53 17.43 7.07
CA ASN A 236 5.79 16.72 8.11
C ASN A 236 4.29 16.83 7.80
N PRO A 237 3.78 16.09 6.81
CA PRO A 237 2.35 16.02 6.55
C PRO A 237 1.66 15.30 7.72
N ILE A 238 0.36 15.53 7.87
CA ILE A 238 -0.43 14.96 8.96
C ILE A 238 -1.69 14.25 8.44
N VAL A 239 -2.21 13.33 9.24
CA VAL A 239 -3.52 12.71 9.04
C VAL A 239 -4.53 13.44 9.91
N VAL A 240 -5.49 14.10 9.28
CA VAL A 240 -6.62 14.76 9.93
C VAL A 240 -7.85 13.90 9.73
N TYR A 241 -8.52 13.56 10.83
CA TYR A 241 -9.78 12.83 10.81
C TYR A 241 -10.92 13.71 11.34
N SER A 242 -12.09 13.60 10.72
CA SER A 242 -13.32 14.22 11.22
C SER A 242 -14.44 13.18 11.27
N ASN A 243 -15.00 12.96 12.46
CA ASN A 243 -16.19 12.12 12.63
C ASN A 243 -17.47 12.94 12.50
N GLY A 244 -17.83 13.26 11.26
CA GLY A 244 -18.95 14.12 10.90
C GLY A 244 -18.50 15.22 9.95
N ASP A 245 -19.34 16.26 9.86
CA ASP A 245 -19.12 17.36 8.94
C ASP A 245 -17.86 18.16 9.30
N PHE A 246 -17.11 18.57 8.28
CA PHE A 246 -15.87 19.32 8.45
C PHE A 246 -15.82 20.56 7.58
N LEU A 247 -15.41 21.69 8.17
CA LEU A 247 -15.25 22.98 7.49
C LEU A 247 -13.78 23.44 7.51
N LEU A 248 -13.12 23.41 6.35
CA LEU A 248 -11.83 24.05 6.15
C LEU A 248 -12.03 25.48 5.64
N ARG A 249 -11.52 26.49 6.35
CA ARG A 249 -11.79 27.89 6.00
C ARG A 249 -10.58 28.83 6.13
N GLY A 250 -10.80 30.08 5.75
CA GLY A 250 -9.82 31.15 5.90
C GLY A 250 -8.75 31.08 4.82
N SER A 251 -7.49 31.21 5.22
CA SER A 251 -6.31 31.10 4.35
C SER A 251 -5.37 29.98 4.82
N SER A 252 -5.94 28.93 5.42
CA SER A 252 -5.18 27.80 5.97
C SER A 252 -4.49 26.98 4.88
N THR A 253 -3.31 26.48 5.18
CA THR A 253 -2.58 25.53 4.34
C THR A 253 -2.50 24.18 5.03
N GLY A 254 -2.92 23.11 4.35
CA GLY A 254 -2.83 21.74 4.86
C GLY A 254 -1.95 20.84 4.01
N TYR A 255 -1.23 19.93 4.65
CA TYR A 255 -0.40 18.90 4.02
C TYR A 255 -0.72 17.54 4.62
N GLY A 256 -1.09 16.56 3.79
CA GLY A 256 -1.27 15.17 4.20
C GLY A 256 -2.61 14.59 3.78
N VAL A 257 -3.24 13.84 4.70
CA VAL A 257 -4.55 13.21 4.46
C VAL A 257 -5.63 13.88 5.29
N LEU A 258 -6.74 14.23 4.65
CA LEU A 258 -7.96 14.68 5.32
C LEU A 258 -9.07 13.64 5.10
N ALA A 259 -9.35 12.85 6.13
CA ALA A 259 -10.36 11.78 6.11
C ALA A 259 -11.63 12.21 6.86
N ILE A 260 -12.76 12.25 6.17
CA ILE A 260 -14.01 12.83 6.68
C ILE A 260 -15.12 11.79 6.61
N ASN A 261 -15.72 11.48 7.76
CA ASN A 261 -16.92 10.66 7.87
C ASN A 261 -18.18 11.55 7.97
N GLY A 262 -18.45 12.33 6.93
CA GLY A 262 -19.55 13.30 6.87
C GLY A 262 -19.45 14.19 5.64
N SER A 263 -20.09 15.36 5.69
CA SER A 263 -20.00 16.35 4.61
C SER A 263 -18.74 17.21 4.73
N PHE A 264 -18.10 17.52 3.60
CA PHE A 264 -16.94 18.41 3.56
C PHE A 264 -17.32 19.78 2.99
N THR A 265 -16.90 20.84 3.67
CA THR A 265 -17.00 22.22 3.18
C THR A 265 -15.65 22.92 3.17
N MET A 266 -15.32 23.59 2.06
CA MET A 266 -14.12 24.41 1.93
C MET A 266 -14.48 25.85 1.52
N ARG A 267 -14.04 26.86 2.28
CA ARG A 267 -14.44 28.28 2.11
C ARG A 267 -13.29 29.28 2.28
N GLY A 268 -13.19 30.28 1.42
CA GLY A 268 -12.13 31.29 1.48
C GLY A 268 -11.01 30.98 0.48
N THR A 269 -9.76 31.08 0.92
CA THR A 269 -8.57 30.70 0.14
C THR A 269 -7.73 29.59 0.81
N PRO A 270 -8.32 28.56 1.44
CA PRO A 270 -7.53 27.47 1.98
C PRO A 270 -6.85 26.69 0.84
N THR A 271 -5.69 26.10 1.13
CA THR A 271 -4.97 25.23 0.19
C THR A 271 -4.69 23.88 0.83
N TRP A 272 -4.98 22.77 0.15
CA TRP A 272 -4.65 21.43 0.62
C TRP A 272 -3.68 20.74 -0.34
N TYR A 273 -2.62 20.17 0.21
CA TYR A 273 -1.63 19.37 -0.50
C TYR A 273 -1.72 17.92 -0.04
N GLY A 274 -2.21 17.03 -0.89
CA GLY A 274 -2.29 15.60 -0.62
C GLY A 274 -3.68 15.05 -0.93
N LEU A 275 -4.17 14.18 -0.04
CA LEU A 275 -5.37 13.39 -0.29
C LEU A 275 -6.53 13.85 0.60
N ILE A 276 -7.68 14.15 0.01
CA ILE A 276 -8.92 14.37 0.73
C ILE A 276 -9.85 13.19 0.43
N ILE A 277 -10.32 12.53 1.48
CA ILE A 277 -11.29 11.44 1.41
C ILE A 277 -12.52 11.82 2.21
N ALA A 278 -13.70 11.74 1.62
CA ALA A 278 -14.97 12.00 2.29
C ALA A 278 -16.00 10.91 2.02
N SER A 279 -16.63 10.38 3.06
CA SER A 279 -17.76 9.45 2.94
C SER A 279 -18.81 9.68 4.02
N GLY A 280 -20.02 9.16 3.84
CA GLY A 280 -21.09 9.19 4.83
C GLY A 280 -21.96 10.46 4.83
N GLY A 281 -21.53 11.53 4.18
CA GLY A 281 -22.34 12.72 3.91
C GLY A 281 -23.01 12.69 2.53
N GLU A 282 -24.17 13.36 2.37
CA GLU A 282 -24.88 13.48 1.08
C GLU A 282 -24.32 14.60 0.20
N SER A 283 -23.49 15.50 0.76
CA SER A 283 -23.02 16.69 0.06
C SER A 283 -21.55 17.01 0.31
N LEU A 284 -20.88 17.47 -0.76
CA LEU A 284 -19.58 18.13 -0.71
C LEU A 284 -19.72 19.53 -1.33
N LEU A 285 -19.32 20.54 -0.58
CA LEU A 285 -19.41 21.95 -0.98
C LEU A 285 -18.03 22.60 -0.98
N ILE A 286 -17.52 22.97 -2.15
CA ILE A 286 -16.35 23.85 -2.26
C ILE A 286 -16.85 25.21 -2.71
N ASP A 287 -16.91 26.12 -1.75
CA ASP A 287 -17.51 27.44 -1.92
C ASP A 287 -16.42 28.49 -2.08
N ALA A 288 -16.06 28.76 -3.34
CA ALA A 288 -15.14 29.82 -3.72
C ALA A 288 -15.84 31.14 -4.06
N THR A 289 -17.02 31.41 -3.50
CA THR A 289 -17.72 32.69 -3.74
C THR A 289 -16.89 33.88 -3.24
N ASN A 290 -16.13 33.69 -2.15
CA ASN A 290 -15.24 34.68 -1.55
C ASN A 290 -13.82 34.13 -1.37
N GLY A 291 -13.15 33.80 -2.48
CA GLY A 291 -11.76 33.32 -2.49
C GLY A 291 -11.49 32.29 -3.58
N THR A 292 -10.42 31.52 -3.42
CA THR A 292 -9.93 30.51 -4.38
C THR A 292 -9.39 29.33 -3.59
N PRO A 293 -10.26 28.48 -3.01
CA PRO A 293 -9.85 27.25 -2.35
C PRO A 293 -9.16 26.36 -3.39
N THR A 294 -8.00 25.83 -3.02
CA THR A 294 -7.14 25.08 -3.95
C THR A 294 -6.77 23.73 -3.36
N ILE A 295 -6.83 22.67 -4.16
CA ILE A 295 -6.36 21.33 -3.80
C ILE A 295 -5.30 20.91 -4.82
N TYR A 296 -4.13 20.50 -4.33
CA TYR A 296 -3.09 19.82 -5.10
C TYR A 296 -2.99 18.38 -4.59
N GLY A 297 -3.40 17.41 -5.41
CA GLY A 297 -3.39 16.00 -5.05
C GLY A 297 -4.65 15.30 -5.53
N ALA A 298 -5.50 14.78 -4.66
CA ALA A 298 -6.73 14.12 -5.10
C ALA A 298 -7.87 14.26 -4.10
N LEU A 299 -9.09 14.29 -4.63
CA LEU A 299 -10.33 14.27 -3.86
C LEU A 299 -11.11 12.99 -4.18
N HIS A 300 -11.30 12.14 -3.18
CA HIS A 300 -12.06 10.90 -3.30
C HIS A 300 -13.32 10.98 -2.41
N ILE A 301 -14.49 10.93 -3.02
CA ILE A 301 -15.78 11.08 -2.34
C ILE A 301 -16.61 9.84 -2.58
N GLY A 302 -17.35 9.37 -1.57
CA GLY A 302 -18.29 8.26 -1.78
C GLY A 302 -19.49 8.29 -0.85
N ALA A 303 -20.68 8.19 -1.43
CA ALA A 303 -21.97 8.14 -0.75
C ALA A 303 -23.01 7.54 -1.71
N THR A 304 -24.19 7.15 -1.22
CA THR A 304 -25.28 6.65 -2.10
C THR A 304 -25.72 7.72 -3.11
N VAL A 305 -25.82 8.96 -2.65
CA VAL A 305 -26.04 10.15 -3.49
C VAL A 305 -24.96 11.15 -3.12
N THR A 306 -24.19 11.57 -4.10
CA THR A 306 -23.13 12.56 -3.91
C THR A 306 -23.50 13.84 -4.65
N GLN A 307 -23.71 14.93 -3.90
CA GLN A 307 -23.81 16.26 -4.47
C GLN A 307 -22.45 16.95 -4.43
N LEU A 308 -21.85 17.23 -5.59
CA LEU A 308 -20.68 18.07 -5.72
C LEU A 308 -21.10 19.50 -6.11
N ASP A 309 -21.00 20.44 -5.17
CA ASP A 309 -21.29 21.86 -5.41
C ASP A 309 -19.98 22.66 -5.43
N LEU A 310 -19.56 23.08 -6.62
CA LEU A 310 -18.38 23.91 -6.84
C LEU A 310 -18.82 25.32 -7.24
N ARG A 311 -18.51 26.28 -6.38
CA ARG A 311 -18.86 27.70 -6.60
C ARG A 311 -17.61 28.53 -6.82
N GLY A 312 -17.73 29.64 -7.53
CA GLY A 312 -16.65 30.61 -7.78
C GLY A 312 -15.49 30.02 -8.59
N PHE A 313 -14.25 30.29 -8.14
CA PHE A 313 -12.99 29.85 -8.75
C PHE A 313 -12.31 28.76 -7.89
N ALA A 314 -13.03 27.69 -7.54
CA ALA A 314 -12.42 26.56 -6.83
C ALA A 314 -11.43 25.83 -7.75
N ASN A 315 -10.24 25.49 -7.25
CA ASN A 315 -9.20 24.83 -8.01
C ASN A 315 -8.90 23.44 -7.43
N ILE A 316 -8.98 22.41 -8.26
CA ILE A 316 -8.70 21.04 -7.89
C ILE A 316 -7.76 20.48 -8.94
N PHE A 317 -6.51 20.31 -8.56
CA PHE A 317 -5.42 19.91 -9.43
C PHE A 317 -4.89 18.57 -8.97
N TYR A 318 -4.82 17.62 -9.91
CA TYR A 318 -4.07 16.40 -9.67
C TYR A 318 -2.60 16.73 -9.44
N SER A 319 -1.97 16.09 -8.45
CA SER A 319 -0.55 16.26 -8.17
C SER A 319 0.05 14.96 -7.64
N SER A 320 0.82 14.27 -8.48
CA SER A 320 1.54 13.06 -8.08
C SER A 320 2.55 13.35 -6.97
N GLU A 321 3.22 14.52 -7.01
CA GLU A 321 4.14 14.96 -5.96
C GLU A 321 3.45 15.03 -4.58
N ALA A 322 2.21 15.55 -4.54
CA ALA A 322 1.44 15.63 -3.30
C ALA A 322 0.97 14.26 -2.80
N ILE A 323 0.61 13.35 -3.71
CA ILE A 323 0.24 11.97 -3.35
C ILE A 323 1.46 11.17 -2.89
N ASP A 324 2.61 11.33 -3.55
CA ASP A 324 3.87 10.68 -3.15
C ASP A 324 4.37 11.21 -1.81
N MET A 325 4.17 12.51 -1.50
CA MET A 325 4.44 13.05 -0.17
C MET A 325 3.64 12.31 0.91
N VAL A 326 2.33 12.12 0.70
CA VAL A 326 1.48 11.34 1.61
C VAL A 326 1.97 9.90 1.73
N ARG A 327 2.28 9.26 0.60
CA ARG A 327 2.79 7.88 0.55
C ARG A 327 4.07 7.70 1.34
N LEU A 328 5.06 8.55 1.08
CA LEU A 328 6.34 8.50 1.76
C LEU A 328 6.19 8.71 3.27
N ASP A 329 5.30 9.61 3.72
CA ASP A 329 5.08 9.80 5.15
C ASP A 329 4.43 8.58 5.83
N ILE A 330 3.35 8.04 5.25
CA ILE A 330 2.66 6.87 5.80
C ILE A 330 3.61 5.67 5.86
N THR A 331 4.40 5.43 4.81
CA THR A 331 5.42 4.37 4.79
C THR A 331 6.52 4.63 5.82
N ARG A 332 7.04 5.86 5.92
CA ARG A 332 8.11 6.23 6.88
C ARG A 332 7.67 6.06 8.33
N ARG A 333 6.38 6.30 8.63
CA ARG A 333 5.79 6.09 9.95
C ARG A 333 5.52 4.61 10.26
N GLY A 334 5.74 3.71 9.29
CA GLY A 334 5.43 2.28 9.43
C GLY A 334 3.93 2.01 9.55
N LEU A 335 3.10 2.90 8.99
CA LEU A 335 1.65 2.82 9.07
C LEU A 335 1.03 2.27 7.78
N ASP A 336 1.82 2.13 6.71
CA ASP A 336 1.39 1.67 5.39
C ASP A 336 1.03 0.18 5.42
N ARG A 337 -0.17 -0.15 5.90
CA ARG A 337 -0.68 -1.52 5.82
C ARG A 337 -0.86 -1.92 4.37
N ARG A 338 -0.38 -3.10 4.01
CA ARG A 338 -0.40 -3.60 2.64
C ARG A 338 -1.02 -4.97 2.51
N MET A 339 -1.75 -5.16 1.41
CA MET A 339 -2.30 -6.45 1.02
C MET A 339 -1.36 -7.13 0.02
N ILE A 340 -1.05 -8.39 0.28
CA ILE A 340 -0.27 -9.22 -0.64
C ILE A 340 -1.25 -9.95 -1.57
N THR A 341 -1.19 -9.67 -2.86
CA THR A 341 -2.14 -10.19 -3.86
C THR A 341 -1.67 -11.47 -4.54
N GLU A 342 -0.36 -11.57 -4.79
CA GLU A 342 0.24 -12.71 -5.50
C GLU A 342 1.58 -13.08 -4.87
N LYS A 343 1.92 -14.37 -4.88
CA LYS A 343 3.18 -14.91 -4.36
C LYS A 343 3.75 -15.94 -5.33
N ILE A 344 5.00 -15.75 -5.73
CA ILE A 344 5.76 -16.66 -6.58
C ILE A 344 6.99 -17.15 -5.79
N TRP A 345 7.07 -18.46 -5.60
CA TRP A 345 8.20 -19.10 -4.94
C TRP A 345 9.27 -19.50 -5.95
N TYR A 346 10.52 -19.24 -5.61
CA TYR A 346 11.69 -19.72 -6.32
C TYR A 346 12.50 -20.60 -5.36
N GLU A 347 12.65 -21.87 -5.73
CA GLU A 347 13.51 -22.84 -5.04
C GLU A 347 14.97 -22.73 -5.49
#